data_AF-A0A353YX01-F1
#
_entry.id   AF-A0A353YX01-F1
#
_cell.length_a   1.000
_cell.length_b   1.000
_cell.length_c   1.000
_cell.angle_alpha   90.00
_cell.angle_beta   90.00
_cell.angle_gamma   90.00
#
_symmetry.space_group_name_H-M   'P 1'
#
loop_
_entity.id
_entity.type
_entity.pdbx_description
1 polymer ?
#
loop_
_entity_poly.entity_id
_entity_poly.type
_entity_poly.pdbx_seq_one_letter_code
_entity_poly.pdbx_strand_id
1 'polypeptide(L)'
;MGHGKETPRQKMIGMMYLVLMAMLALNVSNEVLNAFAVLDSGLNSTKVTLEQTNEQVLSNFELENSVNPGKVGPWFEKARSVQEQADSIVEFIQNKKIDILKIAKEDPEIYKDPHHIHNELIKAKDNTEAPALVMIGDNDDKAGSKVKKMIEDLKNDILNNIFLEDVSDKTRESVSASLSTENGKDHKSGEEIPWTRANFEHVPMAGVMSIMTGLQINVRNAESEALRYLYANIDKGSFKFNNLNATVIPNTNYLIKGNEYAAEIFLAASDTTASPKIYVTEGRYPYDSIQLDDGTYRYSLKEGVEYKELEVPKSGKGIYTMPGNSIGERYWGGIIELESPGGKITRAFRNSYLVAEGAVTVAATKMNVFYIGVDNPIDVSVAGVPPENVTIEVTNARKKRVRNSYIVNPRRPGNCWVSVYADMGNG
;
A
#
# COMPACT_ATOMS: atom_id res chain seq x y z
N MET A 1 -15.72 86.21 -18.83
CA MET A 1 -14.47 86.97 -18.95
C MET A 1 -13.33 86.07 -18.50
N GLY A 2 -12.32 85.68 -19.27
CA GLY A 2 -12.05 85.88 -20.68
C GLY A 2 -11.44 84.60 -21.26
N HIS A 3 -12.02 84.11 -22.36
CA HIS A 3 -11.42 83.08 -23.20
C HIS A 3 -10.29 83.76 -23.99
N GLY A 4 -9.16 84.01 -23.34
CA GLY A 4 -7.94 84.37 -24.04
C GLY A 4 -7.55 83.21 -24.93
N LYS A 5 -7.43 83.42 -26.25
CA LYS A 5 -6.86 82.42 -27.16
C LYS A 5 -5.44 82.12 -26.65
N GLU A 6 -5.26 80.94 -26.05
CA GLU A 6 -3.95 80.48 -25.60
C GLU A 6 -2.95 80.60 -26.75
N THR A 7 -1.81 81.21 -26.46
CA THR A 7 -0.73 81.32 -27.44
C THR A 7 -0.26 79.92 -27.85
N PRO A 8 0.24 79.71 -29.07
CA PRO A 8 0.74 78.40 -29.51
C PRO A 8 1.75 77.76 -28.55
N ARG A 9 2.53 78.60 -27.83
CA ARG A 9 3.44 78.18 -26.76
C ARG A 9 2.72 77.61 -25.54
N GLN A 10 1.63 78.24 -25.08
CA GLN A 10 0.82 77.74 -23.97
C GLN A 10 0.10 76.43 -24.34
N LYS A 11 -0.37 76.30 -25.59
CA LYS A 11 -0.92 75.03 -26.09
C LYS A 11 0.12 73.93 -26.12
N MET A 12 1.36 74.23 -26.55
CA MET A 12 2.45 73.25 -26.49
C MET A 12 2.79 72.84 -25.06
N ILE A 13 2.85 73.80 -24.12
CA ILE A 13 3.11 73.51 -22.70
C ILE A 13 1.98 72.67 -22.10
N GLY A 14 0.71 73.01 -22.40
CA GLY A 14 -0.46 72.25 -21.96
C GLY A 14 -0.50 70.83 -22.53
N MET A 15 -0.18 70.65 -23.82
CA MET A 15 -0.07 69.31 -24.41
C MET A 15 1.10 68.51 -23.82
N MET A 16 2.25 69.15 -23.58
CA MET A 16 3.36 68.47 -22.90
C MET A 16 2.99 68.04 -21.48
N TYR A 17 2.28 68.90 -20.73
CA TYR A 17 1.85 68.58 -19.37
C TYR A 17 0.81 67.45 -19.35
N LEU A 18 -0.15 67.44 -20.28
CA LEU A 18 -1.09 66.33 -20.45
C LEU A 18 -0.40 65.03 -20.83
N VAL A 19 0.59 65.07 -21.72
CA VAL A 19 1.38 63.88 -22.10
C VAL A 19 2.22 63.39 -20.92
N LEU A 20 2.90 64.27 -20.19
CA LEU A 20 3.68 63.90 -18.99
C LEU A 20 2.79 63.34 -17.87
N MET A 21 1.64 63.94 -17.64
CA MET A 21 0.69 63.49 -16.63
C MET A 21 0.04 62.15 -17.04
N ALA A 22 -0.23 61.95 -18.33
CA ALA A 22 -0.68 60.67 -18.87
C ALA A 22 0.43 59.59 -18.78
N MET A 23 1.70 59.93 -19.02
CA MET A 23 2.83 59.00 -18.85
C MET A 23 3.05 58.62 -17.38
N LEU A 24 2.95 59.58 -16.45
CA LEU A 24 3.01 59.29 -15.01
C LEU A 24 1.82 58.44 -14.54
N ALA A 25 0.64 58.65 -15.13
CA ALA A 25 -0.55 57.86 -14.82
C ALA A 25 -0.56 56.46 -15.46
N LEU A 26 0.18 56.26 -16.55
CA LEU A 26 0.37 54.95 -17.19
C LEU A 26 1.32 54.04 -16.39
N ASN A 27 2.25 54.62 -15.62
CA ASN A 27 3.15 53.87 -14.78
C ASN A 27 2.47 53.45 -13.47
N VAL A 28 2.65 52.19 -13.09
CA VAL A 28 2.12 51.63 -11.83
C VAL A 28 2.86 52.26 -10.65
N SER A 29 2.16 52.52 -9.54
CA SER A 29 2.79 53.11 -8.35
C SER A 29 3.85 52.18 -7.75
N ASN A 30 4.91 52.77 -7.21
CA ASN A 30 6.01 52.00 -6.59
C ASN A 30 5.52 51.16 -5.38
N GLU A 31 4.50 51.61 -4.65
CA GLU A 31 3.92 50.82 -3.55
C GLU A 31 3.27 49.53 -4.06
N VAL A 32 2.55 49.60 -5.19
CA VAL A 32 1.91 48.42 -5.81
C VAL A 32 2.97 47.44 -6.30
N LEU A 33 4.04 47.94 -6.94
CA LEU A 33 5.14 47.09 -7.42
C LEU A 33 5.93 46.41 -6.27
N ASN A 34 6.11 47.11 -5.15
CA ASN A 34 6.73 46.51 -3.97
C ASN A 34 5.82 45.47 -3.30
N ALA A 35 4.49 45.66 -3.34
CA ALA A 35 3.56 44.66 -2.84
C ALA A 35 3.68 43.33 -3.61
N PHE A 36 3.92 43.36 -4.93
CA PHE A 36 4.20 42.16 -5.72
C PHE A 36 5.48 41.45 -5.28
N ALA A 37 6.55 42.18 -4.95
CA ALA A 37 7.79 41.57 -4.46
C ALA A 37 7.59 40.85 -3.10
N VAL A 38 6.81 41.45 -2.19
CA VAL A 38 6.47 40.83 -0.90
C VAL A 38 5.59 39.59 -1.09
N LEU A 39 4.59 39.68 -1.97
CA LEU A 39 3.73 38.55 -2.33
C LEU A 39 4.56 37.39 -2.90
N ASP A 40 5.48 37.68 -3.81
CA ASP A 40 6.33 36.66 -4.39
C ASP A 40 7.21 35.95 -3.35
N SER A 41 7.75 36.67 -2.36
CA SER A 41 8.50 36.07 -1.25
C SER A 41 7.67 35.04 -0.46
N GLY A 42 6.39 35.35 -0.20
CA GLY A 42 5.45 34.41 0.42
C GLY A 42 5.13 33.20 -0.46
N LEU A 43 4.97 33.42 -1.77
CA LEU A 43 4.79 32.35 -2.76
C LEU A 43 6.03 31.44 -2.80
N ASN A 44 7.24 31.99 -2.81
CA ASN A 44 8.47 31.21 -2.82
C ASN A 44 8.62 30.35 -1.56
N SER A 45 8.24 30.88 -0.39
CA SER A 45 8.19 30.10 0.85
C SER A 45 7.20 28.92 0.76
N THR A 46 6.06 29.13 0.08
CA THR A 46 5.07 28.07 -0.19
C THR A 46 5.62 27.02 -1.13
N LYS A 47 6.31 27.43 -2.21
CA LYS A 47 6.99 26.54 -3.15
C LYS A 47 7.99 25.63 -2.42
N VAL A 48 8.88 26.19 -1.60
CA VAL A 48 9.87 25.43 -0.82
C VAL A 48 9.19 24.45 0.13
N THR A 49 8.09 24.84 0.76
CA THR A 49 7.31 23.94 1.65
C THR A 49 6.74 22.75 0.88
N LEU A 50 6.23 22.97 -0.33
CA LEU A 50 5.73 21.90 -1.19
C LEU A 50 6.85 20.98 -1.67
N GLU A 51 8.01 21.53 -2.05
CA GLU A 51 9.20 20.75 -2.44
C GLU A 51 9.64 19.81 -1.30
N GLN A 52 9.77 20.33 -0.08
CA GLN A 52 10.08 19.51 1.11
C GLN A 52 9.03 18.44 1.38
N THR A 53 7.75 18.75 1.18
CA THR A 53 6.66 17.79 1.37
C THR A 53 6.74 16.67 0.33
N ASN A 54 7.02 17.00 -0.93
CA ASN A 54 7.14 16.02 -2.03
C ASN A 54 8.37 15.14 -1.84
N GLU A 55 9.51 15.71 -1.44
CA GLU A 55 10.73 14.98 -1.08
C GLU A 55 10.48 13.98 0.05
N GLN A 56 9.74 14.38 1.09
CA GLN A 56 9.40 13.49 2.19
C GLN A 56 8.55 12.30 1.74
N VAL A 57 7.59 12.51 0.84
CA VAL A 57 6.76 11.41 0.29
C VAL A 57 7.63 10.47 -0.56
N LEU A 58 8.53 11.00 -1.38
CA LEU A 58 9.47 10.19 -2.18
C LEU A 58 10.45 9.39 -1.30
N SER A 59 10.96 9.98 -0.22
CA SER A 59 11.78 9.25 0.75
C SER A 59 11.02 8.08 1.38
N ASN A 60 9.73 8.25 1.67
CA ASN A 60 8.89 7.15 2.17
C ASN A 60 8.71 6.05 1.10
N PHE A 61 8.54 6.42 -0.17
CA PHE A 61 8.52 5.45 -1.27
C PHE A 61 9.82 4.64 -1.33
N GLU A 62 10.98 5.28 -1.20
CA GLU A 62 12.28 4.60 -1.23
C GLU A 62 12.43 3.60 -0.09
N LEU A 63 12.01 3.99 1.12
CA LEU A 63 12.00 3.11 2.29
C LEU A 63 11.11 1.89 2.05
N GLU A 64 9.86 2.09 1.62
CA GLU A 64 8.93 0.98 1.34
C GLU A 64 9.41 0.10 0.18
N ASN A 65 10.02 0.70 -0.85
CA ASN A 65 10.58 -0.03 -1.97
C ASN A 65 11.79 -0.89 -1.57
N SER A 66 12.56 -0.46 -0.57
CA SER A 66 13.66 -1.27 -0.01
C SER A 66 13.15 -2.52 0.72
N VAL A 67 11.95 -2.45 1.30
CA VAL A 67 11.31 -3.56 2.03
C VAL A 67 10.57 -4.48 1.05
N ASN A 68 9.84 -3.93 0.07
CA ASN A 68 9.03 -4.70 -0.86
C ASN A 68 9.17 -4.20 -2.32
N PRO A 69 10.31 -4.50 -2.99
CA PRO A 69 10.59 -3.99 -4.34
C PRO A 69 9.57 -4.44 -5.38
N GLY A 70 9.08 -5.68 -5.28
CA GLY A 70 8.15 -6.25 -6.27
C GLY A 70 6.78 -5.57 -6.26
N LYS A 71 6.32 -5.12 -5.09
CA LYS A 71 5.03 -4.42 -4.94
C LYS A 71 5.17 -2.93 -5.22
N VAL A 72 6.18 -2.29 -4.66
CA VAL A 72 6.32 -0.82 -4.64
C VAL A 72 7.01 -0.29 -5.89
N GLY A 73 7.92 -1.06 -6.48
CA GLY A 73 8.75 -0.65 -7.62
C GLY A 73 7.97 0.02 -8.77
N PRO A 74 6.90 -0.61 -9.31
CA PRO A 74 6.12 -0.02 -10.39
C PRO A 74 5.46 1.32 -10.02
N TRP A 75 5.04 1.50 -8.77
CA TRP A 75 4.47 2.76 -8.27
C TRP A 75 5.55 3.82 -8.07
N PHE A 76 6.72 3.40 -7.60
CA PHE A 76 7.86 4.29 -7.40
C PHE A 76 8.43 4.81 -8.72
N GLU A 77 8.50 3.97 -9.76
CA GLU A 77 8.88 4.41 -11.11
C GLU A 77 7.94 5.47 -11.66
N LYS A 78 6.63 5.29 -11.49
CA LYS A 78 5.63 6.32 -11.85
C LYS A 78 5.80 7.60 -11.05
N ALA A 79 6.03 7.50 -9.73
CA ALA A 79 6.26 8.65 -8.86
C ALA A 79 7.49 9.46 -9.31
N ARG A 80 8.59 8.77 -9.64
CA ARG A 80 9.81 9.39 -10.16
C ARG A 80 9.61 10.05 -11.52
N SER A 81 8.85 9.42 -12.43
CA SER A 81 8.49 10.03 -13.72
C SER A 81 7.77 11.37 -13.55
N VAL A 82 6.81 11.45 -12.61
CA VAL A 82 6.11 12.71 -12.32
C VAL A 82 7.06 13.76 -11.72
N GLN A 83 7.94 13.36 -10.81
CA GLN A 83 8.96 14.25 -10.22
C GLN A 83 9.88 14.83 -11.30
N GLU A 84 10.44 13.99 -12.17
CA GLU A 84 11.36 14.41 -13.25
C GLU A 84 10.70 15.42 -14.20
N GLN A 85 9.43 15.21 -14.55
CA GLN A 85 8.66 16.15 -15.37
C GLN A 85 8.41 17.47 -14.63
N ALA A 86 8.03 17.41 -13.35
CA ALA A 86 7.78 18.59 -12.52
C ALA A 86 9.06 19.42 -12.32
N ASP A 87 10.18 18.78 -12.02
CA ASP A 87 11.51 19.40 -11.89
C ASP A 87 11.92 20.11 -13.17
N SER A 88 11.78 19.44 -14.31
CA SER A 88 12.08 20.02 -15.63
C SER A 88 11.29 21.30 -15.90
N ILE A 89 10.00 21.33 -15.54
CA ILE A 89 9.16 22.53 -15.69
C ILE A 89 9.60 23.65 -14.73
N VAL A 90 9.80 23.32 -13.45
CA VAL A 90 10.16 24.31 -12.42
C VAL A 90 11.52 24.92 -12.72
N GLU A 91 12.51 24.12 -13.13
CA GLU A 91 13.83 24.55 -13.54
C GLU A 91 13.76 25.40 -14.82
N PHE A 92 12.97 25.00 -15.81
CA PHE A 92 12.78 25.79 -17.03
C PHE A 92 12.19 27.18 -16.72
N ILE A 93 11.16 27.24 -15.88
CA ILE A 93 10.56 28.51 -15.44
C ILE A 93 11.59 29.35 -14.67
N GLN A 94 12.37 28.73 -13.78
CA GLN A 94 13.39 29.42 -12.99
C GLN A 94 14.47 30.03 -13.88
N ASN A 95 14.98 29.28 -14.86
CA ASN A 95 15.96 29.77 -15.82
C ASN A 95 15.40 30.95 -16.63
N LYS A 96 14.13 30.90 -17.05
CA LYS A 96 13.49 32.01 -17.76
C LYS A 96 13.28 33.26 -16.88
N LYS A 97 13.03 33.11 -15.57
CA LYS A 97 13.05 34.26 -14.64
C LYS A 97 14.42 34.94 -14.62
N ILE A 98 15.51 34.16 -14.59
CA ILE A 98 16.87 34.69 -14.64
C ILE A 98 17.16 35.38 -15.98
N ASP A 99 16.71 34.81 -17.10
CA ASP A 99 16.89 35.43 -18.43
C ASP A 99 16.18 36.79 -18.52
N ILE A 100 14.98 36.93 -17.95
CA ILE A 100 14.26 38.21 -17.87
C ILE A 100 15.08 39.26 -17.11
N LEU A 101 15.67 38.88 -15.96
CA LEU A 101 16.52 39.78 -15.17
C LEU A 101 17.77 40.22 -15.94
N LYS A 102 18.41 39.30 -16.67
CA LYS A 102 19.57 39.61 -17.52
C LYS A 102 19.22 40.60 -18.64
N ILE A 103 18.09 40.41 -19.32
CA ILE A 103 17.64 41.34 -20.38
C ILE A 103 17.34 42.72 -19.80
N ALA A 104 16.76 42.78 -18.60
CA ALA A 104 16.52 44.04 -17.89
C ALA A 104 17.79 44.68 -17.31
N LYS A 105 18.96 44.06 -17.46
CA LYS A 105 20.26 44.53 -16.96
C LYS A 105 20.26 44.75 -15.44
N GLU A 106 19.54 43.88 -14.73
CA GLU A 106 19.51 43.87 -13.27
C GLU A 106 20.85 43.38 -12.68
N ASP A 107 21.08 43.74 -11.42
CA ASP A 107 22.30 43.39 -10.71
C ASP A 107 22.45 41.85 -10.61
N PRO A 108 23.59 41.27 -11.01
CA PRO A 108 23.87 39.85 -10.82
C PRO A 108 23.72 39.33 -9.39
N GLU A 109 23.83 40.19 -8.37
CA GLU A 109 23.57 39.80 -6.97
C GLU A 109 22.14 39.29 -6.75
N ILE A 110 21.16 39.74 -7.55
CA ILE A 110 19.75 39.38 -7.43
C ILE A 110 19.50 37.91 -7.77
N TYR A 111 20.30 37.35 -8.69
CA TYR A 111 20.19 35.98 -9.19
C TYR A 111 21.48 35.19 -9.02
N LYS A 112 22.30 35.56 -8.03
CA LYS A 112 23.54 34.86 -7.70
C LYS A 112 23.29 33.41 -7.29
N ASP A 113 22.21 33.17 -6.56
CA ASP A 113 21.68 31.83 -6.34
C ASP A 113 20.70 31.50 -7.49
N PRO A 114 20.98 30.49 -8.33
CA PRO A 114 20.07 30.12 -9.41
C PRO A 114 18.69 29.68 -8.92
N HIS A 115 18.57 29.21 -7.68
CA HIS A 115 17.32 28.66 -7.11
C HIS A 115 16.53 29.70 -6.30
N HIS A 116 17.17 30.83 -5.95
CA HIS A 116 16.56 31.88 -5.14
C HIS A 116 16.82 33.26 -5.74
N ILE A 117 15.75 33.92 -6.17
CA ILE A 117 15.81 35.28 -6.72
C ILE A 117 15.37 36.27 -5.65
N HIS A 118 16.22 37.27 -5.36
CA HIS A 118 15.92 38.33 -4.40
C HIS A 118 15.01 39.41 -5.01
N ASN A 119 13.72 39.11 -5.14
CA ASN A 119 12.76 39.98 -5.84
C ASN A 119 12.59 41.38 -5.22
N GLU A 120 12.90 41.55 -3.93
CA GLU A 120 12.89 42.86 -3.26
C GLU A 120 13.90 43.84 -3.87
N LEU A 121 15.04 43.33 -4.35
CA LEU A 121 16.17 44.10 -4.86
C LEU A 121 16.01 44.53 -6.33
N ILE A 122 15.00 44.01 -7.04
CA ILE A 122 14.72 44.38 -8.44
C ILE A 122 14.44 45.88 -8.53
N LYS A 123 15.13 46.59 -9.42
CA LYS A 123 14.96 48.03 -9.62
C LYS A 123 13.93 48.34 -10.71
N ALA A 124 13.98 47.63 -11.83
CA ALA A 124 13.11 47.77 -12.98
C ALA A 124 11.78 47.00 -12.83
N LYS A 125 11.13 47.13 -11.67
CA LYS A 125 9.89 46.39 -11.34
C LYS A 125 8.72 46.70 -12.28
N ASP A 126 8.72 47.90 -12.85
CA ASP A 126 7.74 48.44 -13.81
C ASP A 126 8.00 48.02 -15.26
N ASN A 127 9.14 47.40 -15.57
CA ASN A 127 9.52 47.02 -16.92
C ASN A 127 8.56 45.97 -17.49
N THR A 128 7.87 46.30 -18.58
CA THR A 128 6.93 45.42 -19.28
C THR A 128 7.53 44.76 -20.53
N GLU A 129 8.65 45.29 -21.04
CA GLU A 129 9.25 44.85 -22.29
C GLU A 129 10.13 43.61 -22.10
N ALA A 130 10.97 43.58 -21.07
CA ALA A 130 11.89 42.47 -20.84
C ALA A 130 11.15 41.13 -20.63
N PRO A 131 10.09 41.05 -19.80
CA PRO A 131 9.30 39.82 -19.67
C PRO A 131 8.62 39.40 -20.98
N ALA A 132 8.04 40.36 -21.71
CA ALA A 132 7.36 40.09 -22.97
C ALA A 132 8.34 39.58 -24.04
N LEU A 133 9.55 40.13 -24.11
CA LEU A 133 10.58 39.70 -25.06
C LEU A 133 11.00 38.23 -24.82
N VAL A 134 11.16 37.82 -23.57
CA VAL A 134 11.55 36.44 -23.23
C VAL A 134 10.40 35.46 -23.45
N MET A 135 9.18 35.83 -23.03
CA MET A 135 8.06 34.88 -22.96
C MET A 135 7.24 34.81 -24.25
N ILE A 136 7.16 35.92 -25.00
CA ILE A 136 6.34 36.07 -26.22
C ILE A 136 7.19 36.27 -27.47
N GLY A 137 8.33 36.94 -27.36
CA GLY A 137 9.12 37.45 -28.48
C GLY A 137 9.45 36.45 -29.60
N ASP A 138 9.70 36.98 -30.80
CA ASP A 138 9.85 36.23 -32.06
C ASP A 138 11.18 35.46 -32.22
N ASN A 139 12.12 35.58 -31.27
CA ASN A 139 13.40 34.87 -31.34
C ASN A 139 13.22 33.39 -31.00
N ASP A 140 12.71 32.56 -31.93
CA ASP A 140 12.69 31.08 -32.02
C ASP A 140 12.34 30.23 -30.78
N ASP A 141 12.21 30.82 -29.59
CA ASP A 141 12.26 30.16 -28.29
C ASP A 141 11.06 30.63 -27.46
N LYS A 142 9.86 30.64 -28.10
CA LYS A 142 8.54 31.02 -27.55
C LYS A 142 8.31 30.39 -26.17
N ALA A 143 8.92 30.97 -25.13
CA ALA A 143 9.14 30.28 -23.88
C ALA A 143 7.82 30.09 -23.16
N GLY A 144 6.90 31.04 -23.28
CA GLY A 144 5.54 30.90 -22.80
C GLY A 144 4.79 29.74 -23.46
N SER A 145 4.93 29.54 -24.77
CA SER A 145 4.31 28.40 -25.46
C SER A 145 4.93 27.07 -25.05
N LYS A 146 6.25 27.06 -24.80
CA LYS A 146 6.96 25.87 -24.32
C LYS A 146 6.55 25.51 -22.89
N VAL A 147 6.49 26.48 -21.97
CA VAL A 147 5.95 26.27 -20.60
C VAL A 147 4.52 25.73 -20.68
N LYS A 148 3.67 26.36 -21.48
CA LYS A 148 2.29 25.92 -21.67
C LYS A 148 2.22 24.46 -22.11
N LYS A 149 3.01 24.09 -23.12
CA LYS A 149 3.06 22.70 -23.60
C LYS A 149 3.55 21.73 -22.53
N MET A 150 4.62 22.06 -21.80
CA MET A 150 5.14 21.17 -20.75
C MET A 150 4.13 20.98 -19.62
N ILE A 151 3.39 22.03 -19.24
CA ILE A 151 2.30 21.94 -18.24
C ILE A 151 1.15 21.08 -18.76
N GLU A 152 0.77 21.22 -20.04
CA GLU A 152 -0.27 20.38 -20.66
C GLU A 152 0.15 18.92 -20.75
N ASP A 153 1.42 18.65 -21.09
CA ASP A 153 1.97 17.30 -21.15
C ASP A 153 1.97 16.65 -19.74
N LEU A 154 2.42 17.36 -18.70
CA LEU A 154 2.34 16.90 -17.31
C LEU A 154 0.89 16.65 -16.86
N LYS A 155 -0.02 17.58 -17.17
CA LYS A 155 -1.44 17.44 -16.86
C LYS A 155 -2.02 16.18 -17.49
N ASN A 156 -1.72 15.94 -18.77
CA ASN A 156 -2.21 14.77 -19.49
C ASN A 156 -1.60 13.46 -18.94
N ASP A 157 -0.32 13.46 -18.58
CA ASP A 157 0.33 12.30 -17.96
C ASP A 157 -0.31 11.95 -16.61
N ILE A 158 -0.51 12.95 -15.74
CA ILE A 158 -1.16 12.74 -14.44
C ILE A 158 -2.60 12.23 -14.63
N LEU A 159 -3.38 12.85 -15.51
CA LEU A 159 -4.81 12.50 -15.66
C LEU A 159 -5.05 11.16 -16.36
N ASN A 160 -4.18 10.76 -17.30
CA ASN A 160 -4.41 9.58 -18.13
C ASN A 160 -3.56 8.37 -17.74
N ASN A 161 -2.32 8.57 -17.25
CA ASN A 161 -1.38 7.47 -16.97
C ASN A 161 -1.19 7.21 -15.47
N ILE A 162 -1.35 8.24 -14.64
CA ILE A 162 -1.22 8.14 -13.19
C ILE A 162 -2.58 7.87 -12.54
N PHE A 163 -3.57 8.74 -12.75
CA PHE A 163 -4.89 8.64 -12.17
C PHE A 163 -5.75 7.56 -12.84
N LEU A 164 -5.96 6.45 -12.12
CA LEU A 164 -6.86 5.36 -12.52
C LEU A 164 -8.32 5.69 -12.16
N GLU A 165 -9.26 4.79 -12.49
CA GLU A 165 -10.71 4.99 -12.34
C GLU A 165 -11.17 5.23 -10.89
N ASP A 166 -10.34 4.93 -9.89
CA ASP A 166 -10.68 5.04 -8.47
C ASP A 166 -10.31 6.39 -7.84
N VAL A 167 -9.79 7.33 -8.63
CA VAL A 167 -9.53 8.72 -8.19
C VAL A 167 -10.84 9.47 -7.98
N SER A 168 -10.93 10.23 -6.88
CA SER A 168 -12.08 11.11 -6.65
C SER A 168 -12.16 12.22 -7.70
N ASP A 169 -13.36 12.53 -8.19
CA ASP A 169 -13.58 13.61 -9.16
C ASP A 169 -12.98 14.94 -8.67
N LYS A 170 -13.06 15.20 -7.36
CA LYS A 170 -12.49 16.40 -6.72
C LYS A 170 -10.97 16.50 -6.90
N THR A 171 -10.23 15.39 -6.81
CA THR A 171 -8.77 15.34 -7.03
C THR A 171 -8.44 15.62 -8.49
N ARG A 172 -9.20 15.01 -9.41
CA ARG A 172 -9.08 15.27 -10.85
C ARG A 172 -9.32 16.74 -11.19
N GLU A 173 -10.36 17.33 -10.62
CA GLU A 173 -10.69 18.75 -10.77
C GLU A 173 -9.61 19.66 -10.19
N SER A 174 -9.09 19.34 -8.99
CA SER A 174 -8.02 20.07 -8.31
C SER A 174 -6.77 20.18 -9.19
N VAL A 175 -6.27 19.05 -9.71
CA VAL A 175 -5.11 19.02 -10.62
C VAL A 175 -5.41 19.73 -11.94
N SER A 176 -6.59 19.49 -12.52
CA SER A 176 -6.99 20.11 -13.79
C SER A 176 -7.06 21.64 -13.69
N ALA A 177 -7.57 22.15 -12.58
CA ALA A 177 -7.67 23.58 -12.30
C ALA A 177 -6.30 24.20 -11.98
N SER A 178 -5.46 23.51 -11.20
CA SER A 178 -4.13 24.00 -10.84
C SER A 178 -3.22 24.12 -12.07
N LEU A 179 -3.27 23.13 -12.98
CA LEU A 179 -2.51 23.13 -14.23
C LEU A 179 -3.28 23.71 -15.43
N SER A 180 -4.24 24.61 -15.19
CA SER A 180 -5.02 25.20 -16.27
C SER A 180 -4.20 26.23 -17.08
N THR A 181 -4.16 26.02 -18.40
CA THR A 181 -3.50 26.89 -19.39
C THR A 181 -4.50 27.49 -20.38
N GLU A 182 -5.76 27.61 -19.96
CA GLU A 182 -6.86 28.14 -20.77
C GLU A 182 -6.59 29.59 -21.21
N ASN A 183 -7.14 29.95 -22.37
CA ASN A 183 -7.01 31.30 -22.88
C ASN A 183 -7.73 32.31 -21.98
N GLY A 184 -7.15 33.50 -21.86
CA GLY A 184 -7.74 34.59 -21.10
C GLY A 184 -8.83 35.31 -21.89
N LYS A 185 -9.49 36.26 -21.24
CA LYS A 185 -10.36 37.23 -21.91
C LYS A 185 -9.80 38.63 -21.71
N ASP A 186 -9.78 39.41 -22.79
CA ASP A 186 -9.45 40.82 -22.67
C ASP A 186 -10.55 41.55 -21.90
N HIS A 187 -10.16 42.30 -20.88
CA HIS A 187 -11.07 43.04 -20.01
C HIS A 187 -11.73 44.21 -20.75
N LYS A 188 -11.17 44.67 -21.87
CA LYS A 188 -11.70 45.79 -22.66
C LYS A 188 -12.63 45.34 -23.78
N SER A 189 -12.20 44.39 -24.59
CA SER A 189 -12.97 43.90 -25.75
C SER A 189 -13.86 42.68 -25.45
N GLY A 190 -13.55 41.92 -24.39
CA GLY A 190 -14.17 40.62 -24.12
C GLY A 190 -13.68 39.50 -25.05
N GLU A 191 -12.76 39.78 -25.97
CA GLU A 191 -12.21 38.80 -26.90
C GLU A 191 -11.28 37.81 -26.20
N GLU A 192 -11.22 36.60 -26.75
CA GLU A 192 -10.34 35.55 -26.26
C GLU A 192 -8.90 35.87 -26.64
N ILE A 193 -8.02 35.94 -25.63
CA ILE A 193 -6.60 36.22 -25.81
C ILE A 193 -5.77 34.98 -25.45
N PRO A 194 -4.75 34.61 -26.26
CA PRO A 194 -3.90 33.47 -25.94
C PRO A 194 -3.33 33.55 -24.53
N TRP A 195 -3.27 32.42 -23.82
CA TRP A 195 -2.77 32.34 -22.43
C TRP A 195 -1.42 33.04 -22.23
N THR A 196 -0.48 32.91 -23.18
CA THR A 196 0.83 33.57 -23.10
C THR A 196 0.71 35.09 -23.13
N ARG A 197 -0.16 35.61 -23.99
CA ARG A 197 -0.42 37.04 -24.12
C ARG A 197 -1.09 37.59 -22.87
N ALA A 198 -2.09 36.87 -22.35
CA ALA A 198 -2.82 37.25 -21.14
C ALA A 198 -1.93 37.38 -19.90
N ASN A 199 -0.90 36.54 -19.77
CA ASN A 199 -0.04 36.48 -18.58
C ASN A 199 1.26 37.30 -18.70
N PHE A 200 1.76 37.56 -19.92
CA PHE A 200 3.10 38.13 -20.11
C PHE A 200 3.13 39.40 -20.97
N GLU A 201 2.06 39.76 -21.67
CA GLU A 201 2.04 40.98 -22.50
C GLU A 201 1.57 42.18 -21.67
N HIS A 202 2.33 43.28 -21.71
CA HIS A 202 2.02 44.51 -20.97
C HIS A 202 1.88 44.34 -19.44
N VAL A 203 2.39 43.23 -18.88
CA VAL A 203 2.43 42.99 -17.44
C VAL A 203 3.79 43.44 -16.89
N PRO A 204 3.84 44.22 -15.80
CA PRO A 204 5.11 44.62 -15.17
C PRO A 204 5.92 43.41 -14.71
N MET A 205 7.25 43.53 -14.77
CA MET A 205 8.17 42.48 -14.36
C MET A 205 7.85 41.87 -12.99
N ALA A 206 7.54 42.70 -11.99
CA ALA A 206 7.20 42.22 -10.66
C ALA A 206 5.97 41.28 -10.68
N GLY A 207 4.96 41.60 -11.49
CA GLY A 207 3.79 40.75 -11.68
C GLY A 207 4.12 39.46 -12.43
N VAL A 208 4.95 39.52 -13.48
CA VAL A 208 5.37 38.33 -14.22
C VAL A 208 6.18 37.37 -13.33
N MET A 209 7.05 37.88 -12.48
CA MET A 209 7.78 37.05 -11.51
C MET A 209 6.82 36.30 -10.58
N SER A 210 5.81 37.01 -10.03
CA SER A 210 4.77 36.39 -9.20
C SER A 210 3.96 35.34 -9.93
N ILE A 211 3.56 35.60 -11.18
CA ILE A 211 2.85 34.63 -12.02
C ILE A 211 3.72 33.38 -12.24
N MET A 212 4.99 33.55 -12.59
CA MET A 212 5.91 32.42 -12.79
C MET A 212 6.14 31.62 -11.51
N THR A 213 6.26 32.26 -10.35
CA THR A 213 6.32 31.57 -9.04
C THR A 213 5.00 30.83 -8.75
N GLY A 214 3.86 31.44 -9.06
CA GLY A 214 2.55 30.78 -8.97
C GLY A 214 2.45 29.52 -9.84
N LEU A 215 3.00 29.55 -11.06
CA LEU A 215 3.07 28.38 -11.94
C LEU A 215 3.96 27.28 -11.35
N GLN A 216 5.11 27.63 -10.77
CA GLN A 216 5.96 26.64 -10.07
C GLN A 216 5.20 25.97 -8.92
N ILE A 217 4.45 26.75 -8.12
CA ILE A 217 3.62 26.23 -7.03
C ILE A 217 2.55 25.28 -7.58
N ASN A 218 1.85 25.65 -8.65
CA ASN A 218 0.82 24.81 -9.25
C ASN A 218 1.39 23.46 -9.72
N VAL A 219 2.57 23.48 -10.34
CA VAL A 219 3.29 22.25 -10.74
C VAL A 219 3.64 21.39 -9.53
N ARG A 220 4.24 21.97 -8.48
CA ARG A 220 4.58 21.25 -7.24
C ARG A 220 3.36 20.72 -6.49
N ASN A 221 2.24 21.44 -6.54
CA ASN A 221 0.99 21.00 -5.94
C ASN A 221 0.38 19.82 -6.70
N ALA A 222 0.37 19.88 -8.04
CA ALA A 222 -0.08 18.75 -8.87
C ALA A 222 0.80 17.51 -8.69
N GLU A 223 2.11 17.69 -8.61
CA GLU A 223 3.06 16.64 -8.21
C GLU A 223 2.68 16.05 -6.85
N SER A 224 2.41 16.88 -5.84
CA SER A 224 2.01 16.42 -4.50
C SER A 224 0.75 15.57 -4.51
N GLU A 225 -0.28 16.00 -5.26
CA GLU A 225 -1.53 15.24 -5.42
C GLU A 225 -1.27 13.88 -6.09
N ALA A 226 -0.45 13.86 -7.16
CA ALA A 226 -0.07 12.64 -7.86
C ALA A 226 0.72 11.66 -6.96
N LEU A 227 1.73 12.16 -6.25
CA LEU A 227 2.54 11.36 -5.32
C LEU A 227 1.70 10.77 -4.19
N ARG A 228 0.81 11.57 -3.58
CA ARG A 228 -0.11 11.09 -2.53
C ARG A 228 -1.06 10.01 -3.04
N TYR A 229 -1.59 10.19 -4.25
CA TYR A 229 -2.44 9.19 -4.87
C TYR A 229 -1.67 7.88 -5.12
N LEU A 230 -0.49 7.94 -5.74
CA LEU A 230 0.35 6.78 -5.98
C LEU A 230 0.70 6.06 -4.67
N TYR A 231 1.05 6.81 -3.63
CA TYR A 231 1.42 6.24 -2.34
C TYR A 231 0.24 5.53 -1.68
N ALA A 232 -0.95 6.15 -1.69
CA ALA A 232 -2.16 5.55 -1.16
C ALA A 232 -2.56 4.24 -1.88
N ASN A 233 -2.20 4.10 -3.16
CA ASN A 233 -2.50 2.90 -3.94
C ASN A 233 -1.56 1.73 -3.66
N ILE A 234 -0.38 1.97 -3.10
CA ILE A 234 0.49 0.88 -2.63
C ILE A 234 -0.30 0.00 -1.65
N ASP A 235 -1.02 0.59 -0.70
CA ASP A 235 -1.65 -0.17 0.39
C ASP A 235 -3.06 -0.66 0.13
N LYS A 236 -3.77 -0.10 -0.87
CA LYS A 236 -5.15 -0.51 -1.20
C LYS A 236 -5.26 -1.98 -1.61
N GLY A 237 -4.19 -2.57 -2.14
CA GLY A 237 -4.14 -4.00 -2.52
C GLY A 237 -3.58 -4.95 -1.45
N SER A 238 -3.10 -4.45 -0.31
CA SER A 238 -2.53 -5.31 0.74
C SER A 238 -3.54 -5.71 1.81
N PHE A 239 -3.39 -6.95 2.28
CA PHE A 239 -4.07 -7.42 3.48
C PHE A 239 -3.66 -6.59 4.69
N LYS A 240 -4.66 -6.01 5.36
CA LYS A 240 -4.44 -5.33 6.63
C LYS A 240 -4.46 -6.37 7.74
N PHE A 241 -3.30 -6.91 8.07
CA PHE A 241 -3.18 -7.75 9.26
C PHE A 241 -3.18 -6.85 10.50
N ASN A 242 -4.27 -6.90 11.26
CA ASN A 242 -4.44 -6.09 12.47
C ASN A 242 -4.34 -6.90 13.76
N ASN A 243 -4.24 -8.24 13.66
CA ASN A 243 -4.17 -9.13 14.80
C ASN A 243 -3.07 -10.18 14.59
N LEU A 244 -2.09 -10.19 15.49
CA LEU A 244 -0.94 -11.10 15.48
C LEU A 244 -1.05 -12.02 16.69
N ASN A 245 -1.19 -13.33 16.45
CA ASN A 245 -1.29 -14.33 17.51
C ASN A 245 -0.18 -15.38 17.35
N ALA A 246 0.49 -15.73 18.45
CA ALA A 246 1.36 -16.89 18.46
C ALA A 246 0.51 -18.17 18.29
N THR A 247 0.86 -18.99 17.31
CA THR A 247 0.22 -20.28 17.07
C THR A 247 1.24 -21.39 17.28
N VAL A 248 0.81 -22.45 17.97
CA VAL A 248 1.62 -23.64 18.25
C VAL A 248 0.92 -24.82 17.63
N ILE A 249 1.60 -25.53 16.72
CA ILE A 249 1.10 -26.78 16.12
C ILE A 249 1.99 -27.93 16.63
N PRO A 250 1.53 -28.71 17.62
CA PRO A 250 2.28 -29.86 18.12
C PRO A 250 2.20 -31.06 17.17
N ASN A 251 3.22 -31.92 17.20
CA ASN A 251 3.20 -33.22 16.52
C ASN A 251 2.18 -34.19 17.15
N THR A 252 1.97 -34.10 18.46
CA THR A 252 0.95 -34.87 19.20
C THR A 252 0.51 -34.13 20.46
N ASN A 253 -0.76 -34.27 20.83
CA ASN A 253 -1.31 -33.79 22.11
C ASN A 253 -1.17 -34.82 23.25
N TYR A 254 -0.65 -36.02 22.95
CA TYR A 254 -0.41 -37.09 23.92
C TYR A 254 0.99 -37.68 23.72
N LEU A 255 1.81 -37.66 24.78
CA LEU A 255 3.19 -38.12 24.74
C LEU A 255 3.41 -39.24 25.77
N ILE A 256 4.00 -40.34 25.33
CA ILE A 256 4.44 -41.43 26.21
C ILE A 256 5.84 -41.13 26.71
N LYS A 257 6.09 -41.44 27.98
CA LYS A 257 7.40 -41.26 28.63
C LYS A 257 8.50 -41.95 27.82
N GLY A 258 9.51 -41.19 27.41
CA GLY A 258 10.65 -41.65 26.61
C GLY A 258 10.64 -41.15 25.17
N ASN A 259 9.49 -40.69 24.66
CA ASN A 259 9.38 -40.10 23.32
C ASN A 259 9.64 -38.59 23.34
N GLU A 260 10.02 -38.03 22.19
CA GLU A 260 10.27 -36.60 22.01
C GLU A 260 9.00 -35.85 21.58
N TYR A 261 8.79 -34.67 22.17
CA TYR A 261 7.73 -33.75 21.80
C TYR A 261 8.29 -32.66 20.89
N ALA A 262 7.67 -32.46 19.73
CA ALA A 262 8.05 -31.43 18.78
C ALA A 262 6.84 -30.56 18.45
N ALA A 263 7.03 -29.24 18.36
CA ALA A 263 5.96 -28.31 18.01
C ALA A 263 6.49 -27.18 17.13
N GLU A 264 5.72 -26.84 16.10
CA GLU A 264 5.97 -25.68 15.27
C GLU A 264 5.37 -24.44 15.93
N ILE A 265 6.20 -23.42 16.14
CA ILE A 265 5.80 -22.16 16.77
C ILE A 265 6.00 -21.05 15.74
N PHE A 266 4.92 -20.36 15.38
CA PHE A 266 4.97 -19.26 14.43
C PHE A 266 3.95 -18.17 14.78
N LEU A 267 4.16 -16.98 14.20
CA LEU A 267 3.24 -15.87 14.36
C LEU A 267 2.17 -15.96 13.26
N ALA A 268 0.91 -16.17 13.65
CA ALA A 268 -0.23 -16.11 12.76
C ALA A 268 -0.76 -14.69 12.70
N ALA A 269 -0.76 -14.11 11.50
CA ALA A 269 -1.38 -12.84 11.20
C ALA A 269 -2.81 -13.05 10.69
N SER A 270 -3.77 -12.31 11.26
CA SER A 270 -5.18 -12.34 10.88
C SER A 270 -5.73 -10.93 10.76
N ASP A 271 -6.76 -10.78 9.94
CA ASP A 271 -7.55 -9.56 9.83
C ASP A 271 -8.90 -9.79 10.51
N THR A 272 -9.18 -9.07 11.59
CA THR A 272 -10.46 -9.15 12.33
C THR A 272 -11.61 -8.41 11.64
N THR A 273 -11.31 -7.60 10.62
CA THR A 273 -12.31 -6.87 9.84
C THR A 273 -12.81 -7.66 8.64
N ALA A 274 -12.00 -8.59 8.15
CA ALA A 274 -12.39 -9.49 7.09
C ALA A 274 -13.26 -10.65 7.59
N SER A 275 -14.30 -10.99 6.83
CA SER A 275 -15.20 -12.12 7.11
C SER A 275 -14.96 -13.25 6.08
N PRO A 276 -13.93 -14.10 6.28
CA PRO A 276 -13.70 -15.22 5.38
C PRO A 276 -14.82 -16.26 5.51
N LYS A 277 -15.11 -16.95 4.40
CA LYS A 277 -16.02 -18.11 4.39
C LYS A 277 -15.19 -19.36 4.58
N ILE A 278 -15.54 -20.18 5.57
CA ILE A 278 -14.82 -21.43 5.86
C ILE A 278 -15.76 -22.60 5.63
N TYR A 279 -15.40 -23.46 4.68
CA TYR A 279 -16.12 -24.67 4.35
C TYR A 279 -15.38 -25.88 4.91
N VAL A 280 -16.07 -26.71 5.68
CA VAL A 280 -15.48 -27.88 6.34
C VAL A 280 -16.28 -29.13 6.05
N THR A 281 -15.59 -30.25 5.86
CA THR A 281 -16.20 -31.57 5.68
C THR A 281 -15.36 -32.66 6.37
N GLU A 282 -15.99 -33.81 6.63
CA GLU A 282 -15.28 -35.00 7.08
C GLU A 282 -14.71 -35.77 5.89
N GLY A 283 -13.52 -36.34 6.04
CA GLY A 283 -12.93 -37.21 5.04
C GLY A 283 -11.46 -36.93 4.78
N ARG A 284 -10.81 -37.90 4.13
CA ARG A 284 -9.37 -37.86 3.84
C ARG A 284 -9.01 -36.90 2.69
N TYR A 285 -9.97 -36.61 1.81
CA TYR A 285 -9.81 -35.77 0.62
C TYR A 285 -10.95 -34.74 0.51
N PRO A 286 -10.86 -33.63 1.26
CA PRO A 286 -11.97 -32.69 1.42
C PRO A 286 -12.05 -31.61 0.33
N TYR A 287 -11.18 -31.60 -0.67
CA TYR A 287 -11.15 -30.58 -1.74
C TYR A 287 -10.47 -31.13 -2.99
N ASP A 288 -10.68 -30.47 -4.12
CA ASP A 288 -9.94 -30.66 -5.36
C ASP A 288 -8.91 -29.53 -5.54
N SER A 289 -7.85 -29.80 -6.30
CA SER A 289 -6.78 -28.82 -6.56
C SER A 289 -6.36 -28.85 -8.03
N ILE A 290 -6.23 -27.68 -8.64
CA ILE A 290 -5.70 -27.49 -9.99
C ILE A 290 -4.39 -26.71 -9.87
N GLN A 291 -3.32 -27.23 -10.47
CA GLN A 291 -2.04 -26.53 -10.55
C GLN A 291 -2.10 -25.48 -11.67
N LEU A 292 -1.69 -24.26 -11.35
CA LEU A 292 -1.59 -23.14 -12.28
C LEU A 292 -0.18 -23.10 -12.90
N ASP A 293 -0.05 -22.38 -14.01
CA ASP A 293 1.22 -22.25 -14.77
C ASP A 293 2.35 -21.60 -13.94
N ASP A 294 2.00 -20.87 -12.87
CA ASP A 294 2.93 -20.25 -11.93
C ASP A 294 3.41 -21.20 -10.80
N GLY A 295 2.98 -22.46 -10.82
CA GLY A 295 3.30 -23.47 -9.81
C GLY A 295 2.44 -23.39 -8.54
N THR A 296 1.49 -22.46 -8.45
CA THR A 296 0.54 -22.38 -7.34
C THR A 296 -0.68 -23.29 -7.56
N TYR A 297 -1.40 -23.61 -6.48
CA TYR A 297 -2.61 -24.43 -6.55
C TYR A 297 -3.85 -23.60 -6.30
N ARG A 298 -4.84 -23.75 -7.17
CA ARG A 298 -6.20 -23.29 -6.95
C ARG A 298 -7.03 -24.43 -6.35
N TYR A 299 -7.58 -24.20 -5.17
CA TYR A 299 -8.42 -25.18 -4.47
C TYR A 299 -9.90 -24.89 -4.71
N SER A 300 -10.70 -25.94 -4.86
CA SER A 300 -12.15 -25.85 -4.99
C SER A 300 -12.86 -26.90 -4.14
N LEU A 301 -14.11 -26.61 -3.79
CA LEU A 301 -15.00 -27.60 -3.19
C LEU A 301 -15.19 -28.76 -4.16
N LYS A 302 -15.17 -29.98 -3.62
CA LYS A 302 -15.36 -31.20 -4.39
C LYS A 302 -16.84 -31.44 -4.65
N GLU A 303 -17.16 -31.78 -5.90
CA GLU A 303 -18.54 -32.05 -6.30
C GLU A 303 -19.07 -33.33 -5.64
N GLY A 304 -20.32 -33.28 -5.13
CA GLY A 304 -20.96 -34.42 -4.45
C GLY A 304 -20.57 -34.61 -2.98
N VAL A 305 -19.79 -33.70 -2.39
CA VAL A 305 -19.45 -33.69 -0.95
C VAL A 305 -20.28 -32.61 -0.24
N GLU A 306 -20.85 -32.96 0.91
CA GLU A 306 -21.56 -32.01 1.75
C GLU A 306 -20.57 -31.21 2.61
N TYR A 307 -20.69 -29.88 2.57
CA TYR A 307 -19.84 -28.96 3.32
C TYR A 307 -20.66 -28.19 4.33
N LYS A 308 -20.12 -28.06 5.54
CA LYS A 308 -20.62 -27.15 6.57
C LYS A 308 -19.88 -25.83 6.46
N GLU A 309 -20.60 -24.74 6.23
CA GLU A 309 -20.07 -23.38 6.37
C GLU A 309 -19.98 -23.02 7.85
N LEU A 310 -18.80 -22.55 8.30
CA LEU A 310 -18.61 -22.07 9.66
C LEU A 310 -18.85 -20.57 9.74
N GLU A 311 -19.60 -20.18 10.76
CA GLU A 311 -19.70 -18.79 11.14
C GLU A 311 -18.37 -18.31 11.71
N VAL A 312 -17.83 -17.25 11.12
CA VAL A 312 -16.60 -16.60 11.58
C VAL A 312 -17.01 -15.34 12.35
N PRO A 313 -17.01 -15.36 13.69
CA PRO A 313 -17.21 -14.14 14.48
C PRO A 313 -16.10 -13.12 14.20
N LYS A 314 -16.30 -11.87 14.64
CA LYS A 314 -15.34 -10.73 14.47
C LYS A 314 -13.91 -10.97 15.01
N SER A 315 -13.62 -12.13 15.58
CA SER A 315 -12.27 -12.58 15.92
C SER A 315 -11.49 -13.17 14.75
N GLY A 316 -12.14 -13.40 13.59
CA GLY A 316 -11.52 -14.01 12.40
C GLY A 316 -11.31 -15.53 12.52
N LYS A 317 -11.88 -16.18 13.54
CA LYS A 317 -11.68 -17.62 13.82
C LYS A 317 -13.02 -18.36 13.81
N GLY A 318 -13.17 -19.34 12.91
CA GLY A 318 -14.28 -20.30 12.95
C GLY A 318 -13.97 -21.45 13.92
N ILE A 319 -14.97 -21.85 14.72
CA ILE A 319 -14.84 -22.99 15.64
C ILE A 319 -15.56 -24.19 15.03
N TYR A 320 -14.81 -25.26 14.77
CA TYR A 320 -15.35 -26.54 14.32
C TYR A 320 -15.45 -27.52 15.48
N THR A 321 -16.62 -28.12 15.67
CA THR A 321 -16.89 -29.10 16.73
C THR A 321 -17.54 -30.34 16.14
N MET A 322 -17.01 -31.52 16.50
CA MET A 322 -17.58 -32.82 16.10
C MET A 322 -17.67 -33.76 17.30
N PRO A 323 -18.74 -34.58 17.38
CA PRO A 323 -18.84 -35.62 18.39
C PRO A 323 -17.89 -36.80 18.06
N GLY A 324 -17.15 -37.28 19.06
CA GLY A 324 -16.24 -38.43 18.94
C GLY A 324 -16.96 -39.77 19.07
N ASN A 325 -17.92 -40.06 18.18
CA ASN A 325 -18.80 -41.23 18.30
C ASN A 325 -18.19 -42.54 17.79
N SER A 326 -17.18 -42.46 16.93
CA SER A 326 -16.56 -43.64 16.30
C SER A 326 -15.09 -43.73 16.69
N ILE A 327 -14.68 -44.90 17.19
CA ILE A 327 -13.30 -45.19 17.57
C ILE A 327 -12.41 -45.21 16.32
N GLY A 328 -11.18 -44.71 16.46
CA GLY A 328 -10.15 -44.70 15.41
C GLY A 328 -9.77 -43.30 14.93
N GLU A 329 -8.93 -43.26 13.89
CA GLU A 329 -8.51 -42.00 13.26
C GLU A 329 -9.64 -41.38 12.46
N ARG A 330 -9.89 -40.10 12.71
CA ARG A 330 -10.87 -39.29 12.00
C ARG A 330 -10.12 -38.21 11.22
N TYR A 331 -10.43 -38.12 9.93
CA TYR A 331 -9.87 -37.10 9.03
C TYR A 331 -10.91 -36.04 8.75
N TRP A 332 -10.49 -34.79 8.72
CA TRP A 332 -11.34 -33.66 8.38
C TRP A 332 -10.52 -32.57 7.69
N GLY A 333 -11.20 -31.67 7.01
CA GLY A 333 -10.54 -30.54 6.37
C GLY A 333 -11.50 -29.74 5.52
N GLY A 334 -10.95 -28.89 4.67
CA GLY A 334 -11.77 -28.02 3.84
C GLY A 334 -10.98 -26.86 3.26
N ILE A 335 -11.69 -25.79 2.96
CA ILE A 335 -11.12 -24.58 2.36
C ILE A 335 -11.58 -23.33 3.09
N ILE A 336 -10.71 -22.32 3.10
CA ILE A 336 -10.95 -20.97 3.55
C ILE A 336 -10.96 -20.09 2.31
N GLU A 337 -12.03 -19.33 2.12
CA GLU A 337 -12.18 -18.38 1.03
C GLU A 337 -12.23 -16.96 1.59
N LEU A 338 -11.41 -16.09 1.01
CA LEU A 338 -11.34 -14.68 1.35
C LEU A 338 -11.49 -13.84 0.08
N GLU A 339 -12.42 -12.90 0.10
CA GLU A 339 -12.57 -11.91 -0.97
C GLU A 339 -11.56 -10.79 -0.75
N SER A 340 -10.69 -10.56 -1.73
CA SER A 340 -9.70 -9.48 -1.75
C SER A 340 -9.99 -8.55 -2.93
N PRO A 341 -9.60 -7.25 -2.90
CA PRO A 341 -9.71 -6.37 -4.05
C PRO A 341 -9.04 -6.90 -5.33
N GLY A 342 -8.01 -7.76 -5.18
CA GLY A 342 -7.32 -8.45 -6.28
C GLY A 342 -7.95 -9.78 -6.72
N GLY A 343 -9.12 -10.15 -6.20
CA GLY A 343 -9.82 -11.39 -6.51
C GLY A 343 -9.97 -12.34 -5.31
N LYS A 344 -10.64 -13.47 -5.55
CA LYS A 344 -10.94 -14.47 -4.53
C LYS A 344 -9.72 -15.34 -4.24
N ILE A 345 -9.31 -15.40 -2.98
CA ILE A 345 -8.17 -16.20 -2.52
C ILE A 345 -8.69 -17.38 -1.72
N THR A 346 -8.23 -18.59 -2.10
CA THR A 346 -8.62 -19.83 -1.45
C THR A 346 -7.39 -20.52 -0.86
N ARG A 347 -7.53 -21.03 0.36
CA ARG A 347 -6.50 -21.84 1.05
C ARG A 347 -7.13 -23.11 1.59
N ALA A 348 -6.51 -24.24 1.33
CA ALA A 348 -6.97 -25.54 1.81
C ALA A 348 -6.27 -25.94 3.12
N PHE A 349 -6.94 -26.74 3.93
CA PHE A 349 -6.36 -27.36 5.12
C PHE A 349 -6.90 -28.77 5.32
N ARG A 350 -6.10 -29.62 5.97
CA ARG A 350 -6.46 -30.99 6.34
C ARG A 350 -5.82 -31.33 7.69
N ASN A 351 -6.59 -31.96 8.56
CA ASN A 351 -6.13 -32.45 9.85
C ASN A 351 -6.76 -33.82 10.17
N SER A 352 -6.20 -34.49 11.17
CA SER A 352 -6.76 -35.70 11.75
C SER A 352 -6.77 -35.63 13.27
N TYR A 353 -7.65 -36.40 13.90
CA TYR A 353 -7.67 -36.62 15.34
C TYR A 353 -7.98 -38.09 15.64
N LEU A 354 -7.45 -38.60 16.74
CA LEU A 354 -7.68 -39.98 17.19
C LEU A 354 -8.79 -40.00 18.24
N VAL A 355 -9.83 -40.80 18.02
CA VAL A 355 -10.85 -41.10 19.03
C VAL A 355 -10.52 -42.45 19.65
N ALA A 356 -10.19 -42.45 20.94
CA ALA A 356 -9.93 -43.66 21.71
C ALA A 356 -11.04 -43.87 22.75
N GLU A 357 -11.37 -45.12 23.02
CA GLU A 357 -12.24 -45.46 24.15
C GLU A 357 -11.48 -45.27 25.47
N GLY A 358 -12.14 -44.70 26.47
CA GLY A 358 -11.56 -44.58 27.81
C GLY A 358 -11.36 -45.95 28.44
N ALA A 359 -10.12 -46.36 28.67
CA ALA A 359 -9.82 -47.62 29.34
C ALA A 359 -9.91 -47.46 30.86
N VAL A 360 -10.89 -48.13 31.48
CA VAL A 360 -10.98 -48.27 32.95
C VAL A 360 -10.63 -49.71 33.31
N THR A 361 -9.55 -49.91 34.07
CA THR A 361 -9.19 -51.24 34.57
C THR A 361 -9.82 -51.47 35.94
N VAL A 362 -10.79 -52.38 36.00
CA VAL A 362 -11.34 -52.88 37.26
C VAL A 362 -10.77 -54.28 37.51
N ALA A 363 -9.87 -54.39 38.49
CA ALA A 363 -9.27 -55.66 38.86
C ALA A 363 -9.45 -55.93 40.36
N ALA A 364 -9.92 -57.13 40.71
CA ALA A 364 -9.99 -57.57 42.09
C ALA A 364 -8.59 -57.95 42.59
N THR A 365 -8.09 -57.25 43.61
CA THR A 365 -6.70 -57.38 44.09
C THR A 365 -6.32 -58.78 44.60
N LYS A 366 -7.30 -59.59 45.04
CA LYS A 366 -7.08 -60.98 45.48
C LYS A 366 -7.30 -62.03 44.38
N MET A 367 -7.68 -61.61 43.17
CA MET A 367 -7.90 -62.50 42.03
C MET A 367 -6.72 -62.50 41.05
N ASN A 368 -5.57 -61.97 41.47
CA ASN A 368 -4.30 -62.02 40.74
C ASN A 368 -3.59 -63.38 40.89
N VAL A 369 -4.34 -64.48 40.71
CA VAL A 369 -3.87 -65.86 40.91
C VAL A 369 -4.03 -66.65 39.62
N PHE A 370 -3.00 -67.42 39.27
CA PHE A 370 -3.07 -68.43 38.22
C PHE A 370 -3.07 -69.83 38.81
N TYR A 371 -3.92 -70.71 38.29
CA TYR A 371 -4.02 -72.09 38.73
C TYR A 371 -3.16 -73.01 37.87
N ILE A 372 -2.48 -73.96 38.52
CA ILE A 372 -1.68 -74.99 37.84
C ILE A 372 -2.61 -76.10 37.37
N GLY A 373 -2.39 -76.59 36.15
CA GLY A 373 -3.13 -77.73 35.58
C GLY A 373 -4.44 -77.36 34.87
N VAL A 374 -4.80 -76.08 34.85
CA VAL A 374 -5.95 -75.55 34.09
C VAL A 374 -5.53 -74.36 33.22
N ASP A 375 -6.33 -74.07 32.20
CA ASP A 375 -6.14 -72.92 31.32
C ASP A 375 -6.59 -71.65 32.04
N ASN A 376 -5.69 -70.66 32.17
CA ASN A 376 -6.02 -69.35 32.74
C ASN A 376 -6.10 -68.31 31.61
N PRO A 377 -7.30 -67.96 31.13
CA PRO A 377 -7.46 -66.92 30.12
C PRO A 377 -7.23 -65.54 30.74
N ILE A 378 -6.51 -64.67 30.03
CA ILE A 378 -6.30 -63.27 30.36
C ILE A 378 -6.50 -62.40 29.12
N ASP A 379 -7.10 -61.24 29.32
CA ASP A 379 -7.18 -60.17 28.33
C ASP A 379 -6.16 -59.09 28.69
N VAL A 380 -5.37 -58.70 27.70
CA VAL A 380 -4.32 -57.70 27.88
C VAL A 380 -4.54 -56.61 26.85
N SER A 381 -4.87 -55.42 27.33
CA SER A 381 -5.04 -54.23 26.53
C SER A 381 -4.07 -53.15 26.98
N VAL A 382 -3.54 -52.42 26.00
CA VAL A 382 -2.71 -51.23 26.23
C VAL A 382 -3.46 -50.07 25.58
N ALA A 383 -3.70 -49.01 26.35
CA ALA A 383 -4.44 -47.85 25.87
C ALA A 383 -3.75 -47.25 24.63
N GLY A 384 -4.49 -47.09 23.53
CA GLY A 384 -3.97 -46.55 22.28
C GLY A 384 -3.22 -47.54 21.39
N VAL A 385 -3.15 -48.83 21.74
CA VAL A 385 -2.47 -49.85 20.93
C VAL A 385 -3.48 -50.91 20.48
N PRO A 386 -3.57 -51.21 19.18
CA PRO A 386 -4.42 -52.29 18.69
C PRO A 386 -4.03 -53.65 19.31
N PRO A 387 -4.99 -54.53 19.68
CA PRO A 387 -4.71 -55.80 20.34
C PRO A 387 -3.69 -56.69 19.61
N GLU A 388 -3.66 -56.63 18.28
CA GLU A 388 -2.69 -57.31 17.40
C GLU A 388 -1.23 -57.01 17.76
N ASN A 389 -0.94 -55.76 18.14
CA ASN A 389 0.40 -55.27 18.42
C ASN A 389 0.82 -55.39 19.89
N VAL A 390 -0.04 -55.95 20.74
CA VAL A 390 0.27 -56.22 22.14
C VAL A 390 0.81 -57.64 22.29
N THR A 391 2.03 -57.75 22.81
CA THR A 391 2.70 -59.02 23.11
C THR A 391 3.01 -59.12 24.60
N ILE A 392 2.87 -60.30 25.18
CA ILE A 392 3.22 -60.55 26.58
C ILE A 392 4.36 -61.51 26.70
N GLU A 393 5.21 -61.39 27.71
CA GLU A 393 6.13 -62.42 28.16
C GLU A 393 5.72 -62.89 29.55
N VAL A 394 5.93 -64.19 29.81
CA VAL A 394 5.56 -64.80 31.08
C VAL A 394 6.74 -65.59 31.64
N THR A 395 6.96 -65.45 32.94
CA THR A 395 7.97 -66.23 33.68
C THR A 395 7.30 -67.39 34.41
N ASN A 396 7.97 -68.54 34.50
CA ASN A 396 7.44 -69.76 35.16
C ASN A 396 6.08 -70.27 34.61
N ALA A 397 5.70 -69.85 33.39
CA ALA A 397 4.47 -70.25 32.72
C ALA A 397 4.70 -70.46 31.21
N ARG A 398 3.76 -71.14 30.55
CA ARG A 398 3.62 -71.12 29.08
C ARG A 398 2.49 -70.15 28.73
N LYS A 399 2.69 -69.37 27.65
CA LYS A 399 1.66 -68.52 27.06
C LYS A 399 1.20 -69.10 25.73
N LYS A 400 -0.09 -68.96 25.41
CA LYS A 400 -0.65 -69.25 24.10
C LYS A 400 -1.59 -68.11 23.70
N ARG A 401 -1.40 -67.53 22.52
CA ARG A 401 -2.30 -66.50 21.99
C ARG A 401 -3.56 -67.16 21.41
N VAL A 402 -4.73 -66.67 21.80
CA VAL A 402 -6.04 -67.14 21.31
C VAL A 402 -6.86 -65.91 20.93
N ARG A 403 -6.96 -65.61 19.63
CA ARG A 403 -7.56 -64.36 19.12
C ARG A 403 -6.92 -63.12 19.76
N ASN A 404 -7.71 -62.33 20.49
CA ASN A 404 -7.28 -61.10 21.18
C ASN A 404 -6.90 -61.33 22.66
N SER A 405 -6.93 -62.58 23.10
CA SER A 405 -6.66 -62.98 24.49
C SER A 405 -5.44 -63.89 24.56
N TYR A 406 -4.93 -64.10 25.78
CA TYR A 406 -3.85 -65.04 26.06
C TYR A 406 -4.31 -66.10 27.06
N ILE A 407 -3.86 -67.33 26.89
CA ILE A 407 -3.96 -68.38 27.91
C ILE A 407 -2.60 -68.55 28.56
N VAL A 408 -2.56 -68.45 29.89
CA VAL A 408 -1.36 -68.65 30.69
C VAL A 408 -1.48 -69.94 31.49
N ASN A 409 -0.49 -70.82 31.36
CA ASN A 409 -0.42 -72.09 32.08
C ASN A 409 0.87 -72.11 32.93
N PRO A 410 0.78 -71.86 34.25
CA PRO A 410 1.92 -71.95 35.16
C PRO A 410 2.47 -73.37 35.24
N ARG A 411 3.79 -73.51 35.42
CA ARG A 411 4.48 -74.82 35.48
C ARG A 411 4.75 -75.29 36.90
N ARG A 412 5.11 -74.39 37.81
CA ARG A 412 5.49 -74.70 39.19
C ARG A 412 4.82 -73.72 40.16
N PRO A 413 4.50 -74.14 41.39
CA PRO A 413 4.05 -73.22 42.44
C PRO A 413 5.05 -72.09 42.67
N GLY A 414 4.54 -70.88 42.90
CA GLY A 414 5.34 -69.68 43.13
C GLY A 414 4.88 -68.49 42.31
N ASN A 415 5.73 -67.47 42.21
CA ASN A 415 5.41 -66.23 41.50
C ASN A 415 5.47 -66.42 39.97
N CYS A 416 4.54 -65.78 39.27
CA CYS A 416 4.48 -65.71 37.81
C CYS A 416 4.38 -64.24 37.42
N TRP A 417 5.41 -63.72 36.74
CA TRP A 417 5.41 -62.35 36.23
C TRP A 417 4.95 -62.31 34.79
N VAL A 418 4.07 -61.36 34.47
CA VAL A 418 3.61 -61.05 33.11
C VAL A 418 4.16 -59.68 32.72
N SER A 419 5.06 -59.65 31.75
CA SER A 419 5.60 -58.41 31.18
C SER A 419 4.88 -58.12 29.86
N VAL A 420 4.41 -56.90 29.67
CA VAL A 420 3.64 -56.52 28.47
C VAL A 420 4.50 -55.59 27.62
N TYR A 421 4.59 -55.88 26.33
CA TYR A 421 5.26 -55.08 25.31
C TYR A 421 4.25 -54.71 24.24
N ALA A 422 4.26 -53.45 23.82
CA ALA A 422 3.37 -52.93 22.80
C ALA A 422 4.20 -52.35 21.65
N ASP A 423 3.93 -52.80 20.43
CA ASP A 423 4.50 -52.20 19.22
C ASP A 423 3.58 -51.08 18.72
N MET A 424 4.10 -49.85 18.72
CA MET A 424 3.33 -48.66 18.37
C MET A 424 3.44 -48.31 16.88
N GLY A 425 4.12 -49.12 16.05
CA GLY A 425 4.19 -48.90 14.60
C GLY A 425 4.93 -47.62 14.18
N ASN A 426 5.66 -46.98 15.10
CA ASN A 426 6.62 -45.95 14.74
C ASN A 426 7.92 -46.66 14.35
N GLY A 427 8.30 -46.52 13.07
CA GLY A 427 9.51 -47.12 12.50
C GLY A 427 10.79 -46.77 13.25
#